data_AF-A0A536XK60-F1
#
_entry.id   AF-A0A536XK60-F1
#
_cell.length_a   1.000
_cell.length_b   1.000
_cell.length_c   1.000
_cell.angle_alpha   90.00
_cell.angle_beta   90.00
_cell.angle_gamma   90.00
#
_symmetry.space_group_name_H-M   'P 1'
#
loop_
_entity.id
_entity.type
_entity.pdbx_description
1 polymer ?
#
loop_
_entity_poly.entity_id
_entity_poly.type
_entity_poly.pdbx_seq_one_letter_code
_entity_poly.pdbx_strand_id
1 'polypeptide(L)'
;MRIGDIAAGRAGDKGDTLDLTIVAYDDDGYQALSRTLTSERVAHVLEPVAPSSVQRYDIPGLRALKFVAPRALPGGVHASLRAGLHWQKAAIWLLLDLDIDA
;
A
#
# COMPACT_ATOMS: atom_id res chain seq x y z
N MET A 1 -14.58 5.12 -8.87
CA MET A 1 -14.52 5.78 -7.54
C MET A 1 -13.10 5.68 -7.03
N ARG A 2 -12.64 6.60 -6.18
CA ARG A 2 -11.28 6.50 -5.63
C ARG A 2 -11.27 5.60 -4.41
N ILE A 3 -10.18 4.87 -4.20
CA ILE A 3 -10.02 4.04 -3.01
C ILE A 3 -10.12 4.86 -1.72
N GLY A 4 -9.59 6.09 -1.73
CA GLY A 4 -9.67 7.03 -0.62
C GLY A 4 -11.10 7.47 -0.26
N ASP A 5 -12.08 7.26 -1.14
CA ASP A 5 -13.49 7.57 -0.85
C ASP A 5 -14.14 6.47 0.02
N ILE A 6 -13.59 5.25 0.00
CA ILE A 6 -14.17 4.06 0.65
C ILE A 6 -13.25 3.40 1.69
N ALA A 7 -12.04 3.92 1.88
CA ALA A 7 -11.07 3.35 2.79
C ALA A 7 -10.08 4.37 3.36
N ALA A 8 -9.57 4.07 4.55
CA ALA A 8 -8.42 4.75 5.12
C ALA A 8 -7.14 3.93 4.89
N GLY A 9 -6.03 4.64 4.64
CA GLY A 9 -4.72 4.03 4.44
C GLY A 9 -3.71 4.40 5.52
N ARG A 10 -2.79 3.48 5.81
CA ARG A 10 -1.60 3.74 6.62
C ARG A 10 -0.34 3.23 5.94
N ALA A 11 0.74 3.99 6.07
CA ALA A 11 2.07 3.60 5.66
C ALA A 11 3.01 3.46 6.87
N GLY A 12 3.84 2.43 6.81
CA GLY A 12 4.87 2.09 7.77
C GLY A 12 6.13 1.61 7.07
N ASP A 13 7.16 1.41 7.87
CA ASP A 13 8.42 0.86 7.42
C ASP A 13 9.00 -0.04 8.52
N LYS A 14 9.74 -1.07 8.09
CA LYS A 14 10.49 -1.95 8.98
C LYS A 14 11.85 -2.21 8.36
N GLY A 15 12.82 -1.37 8.73
CA GLY A 15 14.15 -1.42 8.11
C GLY A 15 14.07 -1.01 6.64
N ASP A 16 14.40 -1.94 5.74
CA ASP A 16 14.33 -1.74 4.29
C ASP A 16 12.97 -2.12 3.66
N THR A 17 12.01 -2.53 4.49
CA THR A 17 10.69 -3.00 4.05
C THR A 17 9.66 -1.89 4.15
N LEU A 18 8.88 -1.72 3.08
CA LEU A 18 7.70 -0.85 3.06
C LEU A 18 6.46 -1.66 3.49
N ASP A 19 5.63 -1.06 4.35
CA ASP A 19 4.41 -1.66 4.88
C ASP A 19 3.24 -0.72 4.58
N LEU A 20 2.26 -1.17 3.81
CA LEU A 20 1.06 -0.41 3.47
C LEU A 20 -0.16 -1.20 3.92
N THR A 21 -1.08 -0.54 4.62
CA THR A 21 -2.34 -1.15 5.03
C THR A 21 -3.51 -0.27 4.63
N ILE A 22 -4.53 -0.86 4.03
CA ILE A 22 -5.79 -0.21 3.68
C ILE A 22 -6.89 -0.85 4.50
N VAL A 23 -7.78 -0.04 5.06
CA VAL A 23 -8.92 -0.45 5.89
C VAL A 23 -10.18 0.14 5.28
N ALA A 24 -11.08 -0.71 4.78
CA ALA A 24 -12.35 -0.29 4.21
C ALA A 24 -13.32 0.21 5.29
N TYR A 25 -14.20 1.13 4.92
CA TYR A 25 -15.22 1.67 5.83
C TYR A 25 -16.38 0.70 6.08
N ASP A 26 -16.70 -0.15 5.10
CA ASP A 26 -17.77 -1.15 5.12
C ASP A 26 -17.35 -2.45 4.42
N ASP A 27 -18.24 -3.45 4.46
CA ASP A 27 -17.98 -4.77 3.88
C ASP A 27 -17.99 -4.72 2.35
N ASP A 28 -18.86 -3.92 1.74
CA ASP A 28 -18.93 -3.78 0.28
C ASP A 28 -17.64 -3.16 -0.28
N GLY A 29 -17.13 -2.12 0.37
CA GLY A 29 -15.83 -1.53 0.08
C GLY A 29 -14.70 -2.54 0.27
N TYR A 30 -14.74 -3.36 1.33
CA TYR A 30 -13.75 -4.42 1.52
C TYR A 30 -13.78 -5.44 0.37
N GLN A 31 -14.95 -5.88 -0.07
CA GLN A 31 -15.08 -6.82 -1.19
C GLN A 31 -14.60 -6.21 -2.51
N ALA A 32 -14.93 -4.94 -2.78
CA ALA A 32 -14.45 -4.22 -3.96
C ALA A 32 -12.91 -4.12 -3.96
N LEU A 33 -12.32 -3.74 -2.82
CA LEU A 33 -10.88 -3.63 -2.66
C LEU A 33 -10.19 -4.99 -2.75
N SER A 34 -10.76 -6.03 -2.15
CA SER A 34 -10.19 -7.38 -2.16
C SER A 34 -10.11 -7.95 -3.58
N ARG A 35 -11.13 -7.70 -4.42
CA ARG A 35 -11.10 -8.08 -5.85
C ARG A 35 -10.08 -7.27 -6.65
N THR A 36 -9.95 -5.99 -6.32
CA THR A 36 -9.22 -5.03 -7.14
C THR A 36 -7.72 -4.97 -6.83
N LEU A 37 -7.36 -4.93 -5.56
CA LEU A 37 -5.99 -4.70 -5.10
C LEU A 37 -5.21 -6.01 -4.95
N THR A 38 -4.87 -6.66 -6.06
CA THR A 38 -3.98 -7.83 -6.04
C THR A 38 -2.54 -7.43 -5.72
N SER A 39 -1.72 -8.39 -5.31
CA SER A 39 -0.28 -8.17 -5.09
C SER A 39 0.41 -7.58 -6.32
N GLU A 40 0.05 -8.06 -7.51
CA GLU A 40 0.62 -7.65 -8.80
C GLU A 40 0.22 -6.22 -9.14
N ARG A 41 -1.06 -5.86 -8.94
CA ARG A 41 -1.53 -4.48 -9.19
C ARG A 41 -0.84 -3.50 -8.24
N VAL A 42 -0.71 -3.86 -6.96
CA VAL A 42 -0.01 -3.01 -5.98
C VAL A 42 1.48 -2.91 -6.31
N ALA A 43 2.13 -3.99 -6.72
CA ALA A 43 3.52 -3.96 -7.16
C ALA A 43 3.72 -3.02 -8.36
N HIS A 44 2.83 -3.08 -9.36
CA HIS A 44 2.87 -2.20 -10.52
C HIS A 44 2.70 -0.71 -10.14
N VAL A 45 1.77 -0.42 -9.23
CA VAL A 45 1.55 0.95 -8.73
C VAL A 45 2.77 1.49 -7.96
N LEU A 46 3.48 0.62 -7.24
CA LEU A 46 4.67 1.00 -6.49
C LEU A 46 5.94 1.05 -7.34
N GLU A 47 5.97 0.41 -8.52
CA GLU A 47 7.15 0.32 -9.39
C GLU A 47 7.88 1.66 -9.61
N PRO A 48 7.21 2.79 -9.88
CA PRO A 48 7.90 4.07 -10.12
C PRO A 48 8.67 4.59 -8.90
N VAL A 49 8.30 4.15 -7.70
CA VAL A 49 8.91 4.61 -6.44
C VAL A 49 9.71 3.53 -5.74
N ALA A 50 9.38 2.26 -5.90
CA ALA A 50 10.07 1.15 -5.27
C ALA A 50 9.86 -0.14 -6.09
N PRO A 51 10.85 -0.56 -6.89
CA PRO A 51 10.79 -1.85 -7.56
C PRO A 51 10.87 -2.93 -6.49
N SER A 52 9.75 -3.61 -6.22
CA SER A 52 9.66 -4.58 -5.14
C SER A 52 8.60 -5.63 -5.40
N SER A 53 8.89 -6.86 -4.97
CA SER A 53 7.86 -7.89 -4.85
C SER A 53 6.94 -7.51 -3.70
N VAL A 54 5.63 -7.52 -3.94
CA VAL A 54 4.63 -7.23 -2.92
C VAL A 54 3.99 -8.53 -2.43
N GLN A 55 3.90 -8.67 -1.13
CA GLN A 55 3.15 -9.73 -0.45
C GLN A 55 1.86 -9.13 0.10
N ARG A 56 0.72 -9.75 -0.19
CA ARG A 56 -0.60 -9.36 0.31
C ARG A 56 -1.04 -10.26 1.45
N TYR A 57 -1.64 -9.66 2.47
CA TYR A 57 -2.29 -10.32 3.59
C TYR A 57 -3.70 -9.77 3.76
N ASP A 58 -4.68 -10.66 3.71
CA ASP A 58 -6.09 -10.33 3.90
C ASP A 58 -6.44 -10.45 5.38
N ILE A 59 -7.11 -9.44 5.91
CA ILE A 59 -7.54 -9.40 7.31
C ILE A 59 -9.05 -9.09 7.35
N PRO A 60 -9.91 -10.06 6.98
CA PRO A 60 -11.34 -9.82 6.81
C PRO A 60 -12.02 -9.28 8.07
N GLY A 61 -11.61 -9.76 9.24
CA GLY A 61 -12.17 -9.29 10.53
C GLY A 61 -11.92 -7.81 10.84
N LEU A 62 -10.99 -7.17 10.13
CA LEU A 62 -10.74 -5.73 10.20
C LEU A 62 -11.14 -5.00 8.92
N ARG A 63 -11.70 -5.70 7.92
CA ARG A 63 -11.96 -5.17 6.58
C ARG A 63 -10.69 -4.56 5.96
N ALA A 64 -9.55 -5.21 6.19
CA ALA A 64 -8.25 -4.65 5.86
C ALA A 64 -7.44 -5.54 4.90
N LEU A 65 -6.66 -4.88 4.06
CA LEU A 65 -5.66 -5.48 3.19
C LEU A 65 -4.30 -4.89 3.53
N LYS A 66 -3.33 -5.75 3.79
CA LYS A 66 -1.96 -5.37 4.09
C LYS A 66 -1.02 -5.81 2.98
N PHE A 67 -0.14 -4.90 2.57
CA PHE A 67 0.85 -5.09 1.53
C PHE A 67 2.23 -4.85 2.12
N VAL A 68 3.08 -5.87 2.04
CA VAL A 68 4.46 -5.83 2.51
C VAL A 68 5.37 -5.92 1.31
N ALA A 69 6.26 -4.94 1.16
CA ALA A 69 7.19 -4.82 0.06
C ALA A 69 8.63 -4.83 0.60
N PRO A 70 9.24 -6.02 0.73
CA PRO A 70 10.61 -6.15 1.22
C PRO A 70 11.61 -5.46 0.29
N ARG A 71 12.67 -4.88 0.86
CA ARG A 71 13.74 -4.16 0.13
C ARG A 71 13.26 -2.97 -0.72
N ALA A 72 12.01 -2.54 -0.57
CA ALA A 72 11.46 -1.36 -1.24
C ALA A 72 12.13 -0.04 -0.80
N LEU A 73 12.79 -0.04 0.36
CA LEU A 73 13.43 1.12 0.96
C LEU A 73 14.96 0.86 1.08
N PRO A 74 15.77 1.10 0.04
CA PRO A 74 17.21 0.84 0.09
C PRO A 74 17.89 1.61 1.23
N GLY A 75 18.57 0.88 2.12
CA GLY A 75 19.21 1.44 3.32
C GLY A 75 18.24 1.84 4.43
N GLY A 76 16.93 1.62 4.25
CA GLY A 76 15.89 2.08 5.15
C GLY A 76 15.85 3.61 5.31
N VAL A 77 15.05 4.09 6.24
CA VAL A 77 14.78 5.53 6.43
C VAL A 77 16.04 6.32 6.80
N HIS A 78 16.94 5.72 7.57
CA HIS A 78 18.10 6.42 8.13
C HIS A 78 19.36 6.38 7.27
N ALA A 79 19.44 5.46 6.31
CA ALA A 79 20.62 5.31 5.44
C ALA A 79 20.29 5.33 3.94
N SER A 80 19.08 5.78 3.57
CA SER A 80 18.73 5.97 2.16
C SER A 80 19.40 7.21 1.57
N LEU A 81 19.92 7.07 0.35
CA LEU A 81 20.39 8.20 -0.48
C LEU A 81 19.24 8.91 -1.20
N ARG A 82 18.00 8.44 -1.06
CA ARG A 82 16.83 9.01 -1.71
C ARG A 82 16.44 10.33 -1.05
N ALA A 83 16.24 11.36 -1.86
CA ALA A 83 15.76 12.65 -1.38
C ALA A 83 14.36 12.53 -0.75
N GLY A 84 14.17 13.15 0.41
CA GLY A 84 12.92 13.10 1.19
C GLY A 84 12.95 12.02 2.27
N LEU A 85 13.34 12.40 3.49
CA LEU A 85 13.63 11.50 4.62
C LEU A 85 12.44 10.61 5.06
N HIS A 86 11.22 10.82 4.55
CA HIS A 86 10.04 10.04 4.95
C HIS A 86 9.07 9.77 3.80
N TRP A 87 9.54 9.72 2.54
CA TRP A 87 8.67 9.53 1.38
C TRP A 87 7.80 8.26 1.47
N GLN A 88 8.27 7.22 2.16
CA GLN A 88 7.53 5.98 2.40
C GLN A 88 6.20 6.22 3.12
N LYS A 89 6.10 7.28 3.95
CA LYS A 89 4.83 7.66 4.60
C LYS A 89 3.79 8.16 3.60
N ALA A 90 4.23 8.78 2.51
CA ALA A 90 3.37 9.26 1.44
C ALA A 90 3.00 8.16 0.44
N ALA A 91 3.71 7.03 0.40
CA ALA A 91 3.49 5.96 -0.57
C ALA A 91 2.07 5.37 -0.51
N ILE A 92 1.37 5.47 0.64
CA ILE A 92 -0.03 5.04 0.76
C ILE A 92 -0.97 5.80 -0.18
N TRP A 93 -0.66 7.06 -0.50
CA TRP A 93 -1.47 7.87 -1.41
C TRP A 93 -1.49 7.32 -2.82
N LEU A 94 -0.43 6.61 -3.24
CA LEU A 94 -0.42 5.92 -4.53
C LEU A 94 -1.52 4.86 -4.63
N LEU A 95 -1.95 4.29 -3.50
CA LEU A 95 -3.08 3.36 -3.46
C LEU A 95 -4.41 4.09 -3.25
N LEU A 96 -4.45 5.08 -2.36
CA LEU A 96 -5.70 5.80 -2.05
C LEU A 96 -6.21 6.62 -3.25
N ASP A 97 -5.32 7.11 -4.12
CA ASP A 97 -5.69 7.88 -5.31
C ASP A 97 -6.03 7.01 -6.53
N LEU A 98 -5.95 5.68 -6.42
CA LEU A 98 -6.35 4.78 -7.51
C LEU A 98 -7.86 4.83 -7.73
N ASP A 99 -8.23 4.94 -9.00
CA ASP A 99 -9.59 4.68 -9.44
C ASP A 99 -9.86 3.17 -9.55
N ILE A 100 -11.00 2.77 -9.01
CA ILE A 100 -11.55 1.43 -9.13
C ILE A 100 -12.96 1.48 -9.71
N ASP A 101 -13.29 0.46 -10.48
CA ASP A 101 -14.64 0.23 -10.99
C ASP A 101 -15.49 -0.35 -9.84
N ALA A 102 -16.66 0.23 -9.63
CA ALA A 102 -17.61 -0.20 -8.59
C ALA A 102 -18.51 -1.33 -9.11
#